data_AF-D4DAG7-F1
#
_entry.id   AF-D4DAG7-F1
#
_cell.length_a   1.000
_cell.length_b   1.000
_cell.length_c   1.000
_cell.angle_alpha   90.00
_cell.angle_beta   90.00
_cell.angle_gamma   90.00
#
_symmetry.space_group_name_H-M   'P 1'
#
loop_
_entity.id
_entity.type
_entity.pdbx_description
1 polymer ?
#
loop_
_entity_poly.entity_id
_entity_poly.type
_entity_poly.pdbx_seq_one_letter_code
_entity_poly.pdbx_strand_id
1 'polypeptide(L)'
;MYKISKIEDLSMAAADPLSPENNNQNKPTLNLKLSIMQSDLARTQYIIRSILRQRLSKLIKYSIYYLRISMNQETQTPAGTDAASLLSEKELQFLRGHQSLLTTHYNASFLSTFPANLKRLDDNVGGTNMVVAPENKEVVFVRCLSDESRIVIPASEGEEGMAGLERYGGSMARGEIWVVRWEGVKDAWKRGDIEVL
;
A
#
# COMPACT_ATOMS: atom_id res chain seq x y z
N MET A 1 -6.73 -6.62 -21.69
CA MET A 1 -6.11 -6.26 -22.99
C MET A 1 -7.14 -6.04 -24.10
N TYR A 2 -8.12 -6.95 -24.29
CA TYR A 2 -9.12 -6.87 -25.37
C TYR A 2 -10.01 -5.61 -25.38
N LYS A 3 -10.27 -4.99 -24.22
CA LYS A 3 -11.09 -3.77 -24.13
C LYS A 3 -10.35 -2.47 -24.47
N ILE A 4 -9.02 -2.44 -24.32
CA ILE A 4 -8.19 -1.26 -24.60
C ILE A 4 -7.96 -1.12 -26.11
N SER A 5 -7.63 -2.23 -26.79
CA SER A 5 -7.53 -2.26 -28.25
C SER A 5 -8.85 -1.85 -28.92
N LYS A 6 -9.99 -2.25 -28.37
CA LYS A 6 -11.31 -1.81 -28.88
C LYS A 6 -11.54 -0.30 -28.75
N ILE A 7 -10.96 0.35 -27.74
CA ILE A 7 -11.04 1.81 -27.56
C ILE A 7 -10.11 2.52 -28.55
N GLU A 8 -8.91 1.98 -28.75
CA GLU A 8 -7.96 2.48 -29.76
C GLU A 8 -8.56 2.37 -31.17
N ASP A 9 -9.12 1.22 -31.54
CA ASP A 9 -9.79 1.01 -32.83
C ASP A 9 -10.99 1.95 -33.04
N LEU A 10 -11.82 2.16 -32.01
CA LEU A 10 -12.95 3.09 -32.07
C LEU A 10 -12.50 4.56 -32.16
N SER A 11 -11.36 4.91 -31.53
CA SER A 11 -10.79 6.25 -31.62
C SER A 11 -10.16 6.52 -32.99
N MET A 12 -9.51 5.51 -33.59
CA MET A 12 -8.94 5.59 -34.93
C MET A 12 -10.04 5.66 -36.00
N ALA A 13 -11.12 4.89 -35.85
CA ALA A 13 -12.28 4.94 -36.74
C ALA A 13 -13.04 6.28 -36.67
N ALA A 14 -13.02 6.97 -35.53
CA ALA A 14 -13.61 8.31 -35.39
C ALA A 14 -12.71 9.43 -35.96
N ALA A 15 -11.42 9.16 -36.17
CA ALA A 15 -10.43 10.15 -36.62
C ALA A 15 -10.16 10.10 -38.13
N ASP A 16 -10.71 9.14 -38.88
CA ASP A 16 -10.50 9.00 -40.33
C ASP A 16 -11.65 9.63 -41.15
N PRO A 17 -11.45 10.80 -41.77
CA PRO A 17 -12.47 11.47 -42.57
C PRO A 17 -12.69 10.84 -43.96
N LEU A 18 -11.88 9.86 -44.39
CA LEU A 18 -11.86 9.35 -45.77
C LEU A 18 -12.52 7.98 -45.98
N SER A 19 -13.09 7.36 -44.94
CA SER A 19 -13.85 6.11 -45.11
C SER A 19 -15.19 6.36 -45.84
N PRO A 20 -15.52 5.59 -46.91
CA PRO A 20 -16.73 5.81 -47.72
C PRO A 20 -18.04 5.46 -47.01
N GLU A 21 -18.00 5.05 -45.74
CA GLU A 21 -19.18 4.93 -44.86
C GLU A 21 -19.45 6.20 -44.02
N ASN A 22 -18.80 7.33 -44.33
CA ASN A 22 -19.11 8.64 -43.73
C ASN A 22 -20.41 9.25 -44.28
N ASN A 23 -21.51 8.50 -44.20
CA ASN A 23 -22.82 9.12 -44.09
C ASN A 23 -22.87 9.82 -42.74
N ASN A 24 -22.79 11.15 -42.77
CA ASN A 24 -22.94 12.12 -41.68
C ASN A 24 -24.29 11.97 -40.93
N GLN A 25 -24.55 10.82 -40.35
CA GLN A 25 -25.36 10.71 -39.15
C GLN A 25 -24.39 10.42 -38.02
N ASN A 26 -23.76 11.51 -37.55
CA ASN A 26 -23.24 11.61 -36.20
C ASN A 26 -24.21 10.89 -35.28
N LYS A 27 -23.92 9.64 -34.88
CA LYS A 27 -24.66 8.99 -33.81
C LYS A 27 -24.14 9.70 -32.55
N PRO A 28 -24.86 10.68 -31.96
CA PRO A 28 -24.39 11.36 -30.74
C PRO A 28 -24.10 10.35 -29.62
N THR A 29 -24.74 9.18 -29.69
CA THR A 29 -24.51 8.03 -28.84
C THR A 29 -23.09 7.43 -28.93
N LEU A 30 -22.40 7.50 -30.08
CA LEU A 30 -21.03 6.99 -30.23
C LEU A 30 -20.00 7.92 -29.61
N ASN A 31 -20.08 9.23 -29.88
CA ASN A 31 -19.21 10.23 -29.25
C ASN A 31 -19.40 10.27 -27.73
N LEU A 32 -20.65 10.18 -27.26
CA LEU A 32 -20.96 10.07 -25.84
C LEU A 32 -20.34 8.80 -25.23
N LYS A 33 -20.48 7.65 -25.90
CA LYS A 33 -19.92 6.37 -25.44
C LYS A 33 -18.39 6.43 -25.34
N LEU A 34 -17.72 7.03 -26.31
CA LEU A 34 -16.27 7.21 -26.29
C LEU A 34 -15.83 8.16 -25.16
N SER A 35 -16.54 9.27 -24.97
CA SER A 35 -16.31 10.19 -23.85
C SER A 35 -16.47 9.50 -22.49
N ILE A 36 -17.51 8.68 -22.31
CA ILE A 36 -17.72 7.90 -21.08
C ILE A 36 -16.58 6.90 -20.86
N MET A 37 -16.17 6.15 -21.89
CA MET A 37 -15.08 5.18 -21.77
C MET A 37 -13.73 5.84 -21.46
N GLN A 38 -13.44 6.99 -22.07
CA GLN A 38 -12.24 7.77 -21.78
C GLN A 38 -12.25 8.31 -20.35
N SER A 39 -13.39 8.81 -19.88
CA SER A 39 -13.55 9.27 -18.49
C SER A 39 -13.33 8.14 -17.49
N ASP A 40 -13.88 6.95 -17.75
CA ASP A 40 -13.71 5.78 -16.88
C ASP A 40 -12.27 5.25 -16.87
N LEU A 41 -11.61 5.25 -18.03
CA LEU A 41 -10.18 4.94 -18.13
C LEU A 41 -9.33 5.95 -17.34
N ALA A 42 -9.62 7.24 -17.45
CA ALA A 42 -8.90 8.26 -16.69
C ALA A 42 -9.09 8.08 -15.17
N ARG A 43 -10.31 7.75 -14.72
CA ARG A 43 -10.61 7.50 -13.29
C ARG A 43 -9.87 6.29 -12.76
N THR A 44 -9.89 5.17 -13.50
CA THR A 44 -9.18 3.95 -13.09
C THR A 44 -7.66 4.15 -13.08
N GLN A 45 -7.10 4.83 -14.08
CA GLN A 45 -5.68 5.19 -14.09
C GLN A 45 -5.29 6.10 -12.93
N TYR A 46 -6.15 7.06 -12.56
CA TYR A 46 -5.91 7.93 -11.41
C TYR A 46 -5.82 7.12 -10.12
N ILE A 47 -6.79 6.24 -9.86
CA ILE A 47 -6.83 5.40 -8.65
C ILE A 47 -5.58 4.50 -8.57
N ILE A 48 -5.26 3.79 -9.65
CA ILE A 48 -4.10 2.89 -9.71
C ILE A 48 -2.80 3.67 -9.44
N ARG A 49 -2.62 4.82 -10.11
CA ARG A 49 -1.41 5.64 -9.96
C ARG A 49 -1.30 6.25 -8.55
N SER A 50 -2.43 6.63 -7.95
CA SER A 50 -2.47 7.14 -6.58
C SER A 50 -2.02 6.08 -5.57
N ILE A 51 -2.58 4.86 -5.67
CA ILE A 51 -2.22 3.73 -4.80
C ILE A 51 -0.73 3.37 -4.96
N LEU A 52 -0.23 3.28 -6.20
CA LEU A 52 1.17 2.94 -6.46
C LEU A 52 2.14 4.01 -5.92
N ARG A 53 1.83 5.30 -6.09
CA ARG A 53 2.66 6.38 -5.53
C ARG A 53 2.68 6.36 -4.02
N GLN A 54 1.54 6.09 -3.38
CA GLN A 54 1.47 6.02 -1.92
C GLN A 54 2.25 4.81 -1.39
N ARG A 55 2.15 3.65 -2.04
CA ARG A 55 2.98 2.48 -1.73
C ARG A 55 4.47 2.81 -1.87
N LEU A 56 4.88 3.41 -2.99
CA LEU A 56 6.26 3.79 -3.23
C LEU A 56 6.80 4.76 -2.18
N SER A 57 6.01 5.76 -1.79
CA SER A 57 6.35 6.71 -0.73
C SER A 57 6.60 6.02 0.61
N LYS A 58 5.73 5.08 1.00
CA LYS A 58 5.91 4.27 2.23
C LYS A 58 7.14 3.36 2.16
N LEU A 59 7.40 2.74 1.01
CA LEU A 59 8.56 1.89 0.80
C LEU A 59 9.87 2.67 0.89
N ILE A 60 9.94 3.88 0.32
CA ILE A 60 11.11 4.74 0.40
C ILE A 60 11.36 5.18 1.85
N LYS A 61 10.30 5.55 2.59
CA LYS A 61 10.41 6.00 3.99
C LYS A 61 10.93 4.90 4.92
N TYR A 62 10.50 3.66 4.73
CA TYR A 62 10.84 2.53 5.58
C TYR A 62 11.62 1.44 4.82
N SER A 63 12.59 1.85 4.01
CA SER A 63 13.25 0.96 3.03
C SER A 63 13.97 -0.23 3.66
N ILE A 64 14.78 0.04 4.69
CA ILE A 64 15.55 -0.99 5.41
C ILE A 64 14.62 -1.96 6.15
N TYR A 65 13.52 -1.45 6.72
CA TYR A 65 12.52 -2.25 7.43
C TYR A 65 11.87 -3.28 6.49
N TYR A 66 11.39 -2.85 5.32
CA TYR A 66 10.75 -3.75 4.37
C TYR A 66 11.73 -4.74 3.73
N LEU A 67 12.99 -4.35 3.49
CA LEU A 67 14.03 -5.28 3.03
C LEU A 67 14.33 -6.38 4.05
N ARG A 68 14.39 -6.05 5.35
CA ARG A 68 14.59 -7.03 6.42
C ARG A 68 13.43 -8.02 6.49
N ILE A 69 12.19 -7.53 6.38
CA ILE A 69 11.00 -8.39 6.37
C ILE A 69 10.99 -9.31 5.15
N SER A 70 11.31 -8.80 3.95
CA SER A 70 11.34 -9.64 2.75
C SER A 70 12.40 -10.74 2.83
N MET A 71 13.59 -10.44 3.36
CA MET A 71 14.65 -11.44 3.56
C MET A 71 14.27 -12.50 4.60
N ASN A 72 13.55 -12.11 5.66
CA ASN A 72 13.06 -13.05 6.68
C ASN A 72 11.91 -13.92 6.17
N GLN A 73 11.11 -13.43 5.21
CA GLN A 73 10.04 -14.22 4.59
C GLN A 73 10.61 -15.36 3.73
N GLU A 74 11.70 -15.12 2.98
CA GLU A 74 12.37 -16.15 2.18
C GLU A 74 12.90 -17.33 3.03
N THR A 75 13.17 -17.12 4.32
CA THR A 75 13.72 -18.14 5.23
C THR A 75 12.68 -18.90 6.05
N GLN A 76 11.42 -18.43 6.11
CA GLN A 76 10.40 -19.00 7.01
C GLN A 76 9.15 -19.56 6.32
N THR A 77 9.02 -19.48 5.01
CA THR A 77 7.86 -20.09 4.31
C THR A 77 8.10 -21.56 3.93
N PRO A 78 7.46 -22.53 4.61
CA PRO A 78 7.23 -23.85 4.01
C PRO A 78 6.28 -23.70 2.81
N ALA A 79 6.53 -24.51 1.77
CA ALA A 79 6.02 -24.41 0.41
C ALA A 79 4.50 -24.68 0.20
N GLY A 80 3.61 -24.20 1.09
CA GLY A 80 2.20 -24.63 1.06
C GLY A 80 1.14 -23.63 1.52
N THR A 81 1.45 -22.36 1.71
CA THR A 81 0.40 -21.36 2.06
C THR A 81 0.57 -20.14 1.19
N ASP A 82 -0.51 -19.76 0.50
CA ASP A 82 -0.66 -18.54 -0.32
C ASP A 82 -0.61 -17.26 0.54
N ALA A 83 0.42 -17.12 1.38
CA ALA A 83 0.75 -15.88 2.04
C ALA A 83 1.24 -14.93 0.95
N ALA A 84 0.31 -14.15 0.38
CA ALA A 84 0.62 -13.15 -0.62
C ALA A 84 1.85 -12.35 -0.17
N SER A 85 2.94 -12.45 -0.94
CA SER A 85 4.17 -11.71 -0.68
C SER A 85 3.82 -10.24 -0.41
N LEU A 86 4.31 -9.69 0.70
CA LEU A 86 3.98 -8.32 1.13
C LEU A 86 4.35 -7.29 0.04
N LEU A 87 5.41 -7.58 -0.71
CA LEU A 87 5.92 -6.77 -1.81
C LEU A 87 5.78 -7.51 -3.14
N SER A 88 5.49 -6.75 -4.20
CA SER A 88 5.63 -7.22 -5.57
C SER A 88 7.11 -7.31 -5.96
N GLU A 89 7.46 -8.24 -6.85
CA GLU A 89 8.83 -8.41 -7.37
C GLU A 89 9.43 -7.09 -7.89
N LYS A 90 8.61 -6.28 -8.58
CA LYS A 90 9.04 -4.98 -9.11
C LYS A 90 9.32 -3.96 -8.02
N GLU A 91 8.55 -3.97 -6.95
CA GLU A 91 8.76 -3.08 -5.79
C GLU A 91 10.04 -3.48 -5.05
N LEU A 92 10.29 -4.78 -4.92
CA LEU A 92 11.50 -5.32 -4.30
C LEU A 92 12.74 -4.95 -5.11
N GLN A 93 12.70 -5.09 -6.43
CA GLN A 93 13.78 -4.65 -7.33
C GLN A 93 14.06 -3.15 -7.19
N PHE A 94 13.02 -2.33 -7.16
CA PHE A 94 13.14 -0.88 -6.94
C PHE A 94 13.81 -0.59 -5.59
N LEU A 95 13.40 -1.28 -4.53
CA LEU A 95 13.91 -1.07 -3.17
C LEU A 95 15.40 -1.42 -3.05
N ARG A 96 15.82 -2.55 -3.63
CA ARG A 96 17.24 -2.95 -3.70
C ARG A 96 18.08 -1.91 -4.45
N GLY A 97 17.58 -1.41 -5.58
CA GLY A 97 18.25 -0.36 -6.35
C GLY A 97 18.38 0.94 -5.56
N HIS A 98 17.31 1.38 -4.92
CA HIS A 98 17.31 2.59 -4.09
C HIS A 98 18.28 2.48 -2.91
N GLN A 99 18.29 1.35 -2.20
CA GLN A 99 19.19 1.14 -1.06
C GLN A 99 20.67 1.11 -1.48
N SER A 100 20.99 0.49 -2.62
CA SER A 100 22.34 0.46 -3.17
C SER A 100 22.85 1.87 -3.51
N LEU A 101 22.00 2.69 -4.13
CA LEU A 101 22.32 4.07 -4.47
C LEU A 101 22.60 4.91 -3.21
N LEU A 102 21.72 4.80 -2.21
CA LEU A 102 21.85 5.53 -0.95
C LEU A 102 23.10 5.10 -0.17
N THR A 103 23.37 3.80 -0.10
CA THR A 103 24.58 3.27 0.53
C THR A 103 25.85 3.76 -0.18
N THR A 104 25.84 3.78 -1.52
CA THR A 104 26.97 4.29 -2.32
C THR A 104 27.19 5.77 -2.05
N HIS A 105 26.12 6.57 -2.03
CA HIS A 105 26.18 7.99 -1.73
C HIS A 105 26.73 8.25 -0.33
N TYR A 106 26.20 7.60 0.71
CA TYR A 106 26.70 7.78 2.08
C TYR A 106 28.14 7.30 2.25
N ASN A 107 28.55 6.23 1.57
CA ASN A 107 29.93 5.74 1.60
C ASN A 107 30.90 6.73 0.96
N ALA A 108 30.52 7.34 -0.17
CA ALA A 108 31.29 8.39 -0.80
C ALA A 108 31.33 9.68 0.04
N SER A 109 30.24 10.03 0.72
CA SER A 109 30.15 11.29 1.48
C SER A 109 30.81 11.23 2.86
N PHE A 110 30.58 10.17 3.65
CA PHE A 110 31.01 10.14 5.05
C PHE A 110 31.27 8.75 5.65
N LEU A 111 30.63 7.66 5.21
CA LEU A 111 30.85 6.35 5.86
C LEU A 111 32.24 5.75 5.59
N SER A 112 32.96 6.26 4.58
CA SER A 112 34.34 5.85 4.29
C SER A 112 35.34 6.33 5.33
N THR A 113 35.04 7.43 6.04
CA THR A 113 35.90 7.97 7.10
C THR A 113 35.61 7.38 8.48
N PHE A 114 34.49 6.68 8.64
CA PHE A 114 34.12 6.03 9.89
C PHE A 114 34.84 4.68 10.11
N PRO A 115 35.14 4.33 11.37
CA PRO A 115 35.68 3.04 11.71
C PRO A 115 34.68 1.91 11.39
N ALA A 116 35.20 0.70 11.11
CA ALA A 116 34.43 -0.40 10.54
C ALA A 116 33.20 -0.82 11.36
N ASN A 117 33.23 -0.59 12.67
CA ASN A 117 32.13 -0.87 13.60
C ASN A 117 30.92 0.07 13.43
N LEU A 118 31.11 1.31 12.95
CA LEU A 118 30.03 2.30 12.77
C LEU A 118 29.60 2.47 11.31
N LYS A 119 30.15 1.67 10.40
CA LYS A 119 29.88 1.78 8.97
C LYS A 119 28.51 1.21 8.58
N ARG A 120 27.90 0.41 9.45
CA ARG A 120 26.62 -0.26 9.20
C ARG A 120 25.44 0.65 9.47
N LEU A 121 24.49 0.68 8.53
CA LEU A 121 23.27 1.50 8.60
C LEU A 121 22.11 0.82 9.33
N ASP A 122 22.23 -0.48 9.55
CA ASP A 122 21.19 -1.36 10.07
C ASP A 122 21.48 -1.82 11.51
N ASP A 123 22.42 -1.13 12.19
CA ASP A 123 22.94 -1.53 13.49
C ASP A 123 22.06 -1.03 14.65
N ASN A 124 22.02 -1.81 15.73
CA ASN A 124 21.25 -1.55 16.95
C ASN A 124 22.14 -1.41 18.20
N VAL A 125 23.47 -1.40 18.04
CA VAL A 125 24.46 -1.45 19.14
C VAL A 125 24.49 -0.18 20.02
N GLY A 126 23.72 0.86 19.69
CA GLY A 126 23.65 2.11 20.46
C GLY A 126 22.43 2.30 21.38
N GLY A 127 21.60 1.27 21.59
CA GLY A 127 20.33 1.42 22.33
C GLY A 127 19.23 2.16 21.55
N THR A 128 19.55 2.68 20.36
CA THR A 128 18.61 3.19 19.37
C THR A 128 18.54 2.23 18.18
N ASN A 129 17.33 1.88 17.77
CA ASN A 129 17.11 1.06 16.59
C ASN A 129 17.28 1.95 15.34
N MET A 130 18.34 1.75 14.55
CA MET A 130 18.56 2.54 13.33
C MET A 130 17.58 2.17 12.20
N VAL A 131 16.84 1.07 12.35
CA VAL A 131 15.77 0.69 11.43
C VAL A 131 14.46 1.30 11.90
N VAL A 132 14.03 2.35 11.21
CA VAL A 132 12.73 2.98 11.44
C VAL A 132 11.61 2.04 10.98
N ALA A 133 10.81 1.57 11.93
CA ALA A 133 9.60 0.80 11.65
C ALA A 133 8.38 1.74 11.49
N PRO A 134 7.35 1.32 10.75
CA PRO A 134 6.05 2.00 10.76
C PRO A 134 5.46 2.05 12.17
N GLU A 135 4.84 3.18 12.53
CA GLU A 135 4.17 3.35 13.82
C GLU A 135 2.84 2.60 13.85
N ASN A 136 2.63 1.77 14.88
CA ASN A 136 1.41 0.95 15.01
C ASN A 136 0.36 1.59 15.94
N LYS A 137 0.73 2.61 16.71
CA LYS A 137 -0.15 3.32 17.65
C LYS A 137 -0.81 4.55 17.03
N GLU A 138 -0.67 4.75 15.72
CA GLU A 138 -1.34 5.83 14.99
C GLU A 138 -2.86 5.70 15.13
N VAL A 139 -3.53 6.84 15.31
CA VAL A 139 -4.99 6.91 15.47
C VAL A 139 -5.62 7.06 14.09
N VAL A 140 -6.56 6.17 13.79
CA VAL A 140 -7.26 6.10 12.50
C VAL A 140 -8.77 6.14 12.69
N PHE A 141 -9.48 6.70 11.72
CA PHE A 141 -10.94 6.64 11.63
C PHE A 141 -11.34 5.36 10.91
N VAL A 142 -12.22 4.57 11.51
CA VAL A 142 -12.68 3.32 10.91
C VAL A 142 -14.20 3.23 10.89
N ARG A 143 -14.72 2.61 9.84
CA ARG A 143 -16.15 2.30 9.69
C ARG A 143 -16.35 0.79 9.67
N CYS A 144 -17.32 0.29 10.43
CA CYS A 144 -17.66 -1.13 10.43
C CYS A 144 -18.55 -1.48 9.23
N LEU A 145 -18.15 -2.48 8.46
CA LEU A 145 -18.89 -3.00 7.32
C LEU A 145 -19.68 -4.26 7.67
N SER A 146 -19.18 -5.05 8.61
CA SER A 146 -19.84 -6.25 9.12
C SER A 146 -20.95 -5.92 10.13
N ASP A 147 -21.87 -6.86 10.33
CA ASP A 147 -23.00 -6.72 11.26
C ASP A 147 -22.53 -6.63 12.72
N GLU A 148 -21.46 -7.34 13.05
CA GLU A 148 -20.80 -7.25 14.35
C GLU A 148 -19.29 -7.46 14.18
N SER A 149 -18.48 -6.46 14.54
CA SER A 149 -17.01 -6.59 14.56
C SER A 149 -16.45 -6.30 15.94
N ARG A 150 -15.68 -7.25 16.45
CA ARG A 150 -14.98 -7.09 17.73
C ARG A 150 -13.66 -6.37 17.49
N ILE A 151 -13.55 -5.17 18.05
CA ILE A 151 -12.30 -4.43 18.07
C ILE A 151 -11.52 -4.80 19.32
N VAL A 152 -10.22 -4.99 19.19
CA VAL A 152 -9.32 -5.12 20.35
C VAL A 152 -8.95 -3.71 20.78
N ILE A 153 -9.33 -3.29 21.99
CA ILE A 153 -8.84 -2.03 22.55
C ILE A 153 -7.64 -2.39 23.43
N PRO A 154 -6.40 -2.06 23.02
CA PRO A 154 -5.25 -2.30 23.88
C PRO A 154 -5.43 -1.48 25.16
N ALA A 155 -5.29 -2.15 26.32
CA ALA A 155 -5.44 -1.52 27.61
C ALA A 155 -4.48 -0.32 27.75
N SER A 156 -4.98 0.78 28.31
CA SER A 156 -4.15 1.94 28.65
C SER A 156 -3.13 1.54 29.73
N GLU A 157 -1.84 1.78 29.49
CA GLU A 157 -0.80 1.73 30.53
C GLU A 157 -1.16 2.76 31.62
N GLY A 158 -1.79 2.32 32.70
CA GLY A 158 -2.28 3.20 33.77
C GLY A 158 -3.24 2.54 34.77
N GLU A 159 -3.83 1.39 34.44
CA GLU A 159 -4.57 0.58 35.41
C GLU A 159 -3.64 -0.47 36.03
N GLU A 160 -3.14 -0.16 37.23
CA GLU A 160 -2.32 -1.06 38.05
C GLU A 160 -3.02 -2.41 38.23
N GLY A 161 -2.42 -3.48 37.71
CA GLY A 161 -2.81 -4.87 37.98
C GLY A 161 -3.26 -5.72 36.77
N MET A 162 -3.37 -5.16 35.56
CA MET A 162 -3.89 -5.88 34.38
C MET A 162 -3.02 -5.69 33.11
N ALA A 163 -1.70 -5.68 33.27
CA ALA A 163 -0.78 -5.65 32.14
C ALA A 163 -0.80 -7.01 31.40
N GLY A 164 -1.45 -7.06 30.23
CA GLY A 164 -1.37 -8.21 29.31
C GLY A 164 -2.69 -8.88 28.93
N LEU A 165 -3.85 -8.43 29.43
CA LEU A 165 -5.14 -8.91 28.93
C LEU A 165 -5.62 -8.00 27.78
N GLU A 166 -5.59 -8.53 26.57
CA GLU A 166 -6.34 -7.97 25.44
C GLU A 166 -7.83 -7.96 25.82
N ARG A 167 -8.33 -6.80 26.24
CA ARG A 167 -9.77 -6.64 26.39
C ARG A 167 -10.32 -6.55 24.98
N TYR A 168 -11.13 -7.54 24.57
CA TYR A 168 -12.04 -7.34 23.45
C TYR A 168 -12.85 -6.10 23.81
N GLY A 169 -12.59 -5.00 23.10
CA GLY A 169 -13.30 -3.76 23.26
C GLY A 169 -14.76 -3.94 22.87
N GLY A 170 -15.54 -2.88 23.09
CA GLY A 170 -16.95 -2.84 22.71
C GLY A 170 -17.17 -3.32 21.28
N SER A 171 -18.29 -4.01 21.08
CA SER A 171 -18.70 -4.49 19.76
C SER A 171 -19.12 -3.30 18.90
N MET A 172 -18.57 -3.18 17.69
CA MET A 172 -19.02 -2.19 16.71
C MET A 172 -20.19 -2.75 15.90
N ALA A 173 -21.26 -1.97 15.82
CA ALA A 173 -22.36 -2.26 14.92
C ALA A 173 -22.06 -1.74 13.51
N ARG A 174 -22.73 -2.33 12.51
CA ARG A 174 -22.58 -1.94 11.11
C ARG A 174 -22.87 -0.45 10.88
N GLY A 175 -21.97 0.21 10.16
CA GLY A 175 -22.09 1.63 9.80
C GLY A 175 -21.59 2.61 10.85
N GLU A 176 -21.27 2.14 12.07
CA GLU A 176 -20.66 3.00 13.08
C GLU A 176 -19.24 3.42 12.69
N ILE A 177 -18.86 4.64 13.10
CA ILE A 177 -17.54 5.22 12.84
C ILE A 177 -16.85 5.46 14.17
N TRP A 178 -15.69 4.87 14.36
CA TRP A 178 -14.92 4.95 15.59
C TRP A 178 -13.52 5.51 15.33
N VAL A 179 -12.94 6.13 16.37
CA VAL A 179 -11.57 6.63 16.40
C VAL A 179 -10.75 5.70 17.27
N VAL A 180 -9.81 4.99 16.67
CA VAL A 180 -9.12 3.85 17.29
C VAL A 180 -7.64 3.83 16.91
N ARG A 181 -6.82 3.13 17.71
CA ARG A 181 -5.42 2.88 17.37
C ARG A 181 -5.31 1.77 16.33
N TRP A 182 -4.44 1.93 15.34
CA TRP A 182 -4.23 0.95 14.28
C TRP A 182 -3.91 -0.46 14.80
N GLU A 183 -3.10 -0.56 15.87
CA GLU A 183 -2.72 -1.81 16.50
C GLU A 183 -3.89 -2.75 16.85
N GLY A 184 -4.97 -2.20 17.40
CA GLY A 184 -6.14 -2.97 17.86
C GLY A 184 -7.08 -3.42 16.74
N VAL A 185 -6.86 -2.88 15.55
CA VAL A 185 -7.84 -2.85 14.46
C VAL A 185 -7.28 -3.46 13.18
N LYS A 186 -5.95 -3.58 13.09
CA LYS A 186 -5.21 -4.18 11.96
C LYS A 186 -5.73 -5.54 11.53
N ASP A 187 -6.14 -6.41 12.46
CA ASP A 187 -6.54 -7.78 12.14
C ASP A 187 -8.01 -7.85 11.68
N ALA A 188 -8.88 -6.98 12.21
CA ALA A 188 -10.22 -6.78 11.66
C ALA A 188 -10.16 -6.19 10.24
N TRP A 189 -9.23 -5.27 10.00
CA TRP A 189 -9.02 -4.69 8.67
C TRP A 189 -8.50 -5.71 7.66
N LYS A 190 -7.55 -6.58 8.05
CA LYS A 190 -7.07 -7.67 7.18
C LYS A 190 -8.17 -8.64 6.76
N ARG A 191 -9.17 -8.87 7.61
CA ARG A 191 -10.34 -9.71 7.29
C ARG A 191 -11.36 -9.00 6.39
N GLY A 192 -11.31 -7.66 6.31
CA GLY A 192 -12.26 -6.85 5.55
C GLY A 192 -13.54 -6.50 6.33
N ASP A 193 -13.58 -6.73 7.64
CA ASP A 193 -14.75 -6.43 8.49
C ASP A 193 -14.98 -4.92 8.65
N ILE A 194 -13.93 -4.14 8.40
CA ILE A 194 -13.86 -2.69 8.60
C ILE A 194 -13.11 -2.01 7.45
N GLU A 195 -13.38 -0.74 7.25
CA GLU A 195 -12.63 0.12 6.34
C GLU A 195 -12.03 1.31 7.09
N VAL A 196 -10.92 1.83 6.58
CA VAL A 196 -10.30 3.07 7.06
C VAL A 196 -10.83 4.23 6.23
N LEU A 197 -11.24 5.30 6.90
CA LEU A 197 -11.77 6.53 6.29
C LEU A 197 -10.66 7.54 5.99
#